data_AF-A0A8K0HFP4-F1
#
_entry.id   AF-A0A8K0HFP4-F1
#
_cell.length_a   1.000
_cell.length_b   1.000
_cell.length_c   1.000
_cell.angle_alpha   90.00
_cell.angle_beta   90.00
_cell.angle_gamma   90.00
#
_symmetry.space_group_name_H-M   'P 1'
#
loop_
_entity.id
_entity.type
_entity.pdbx_description
1 polymer ?
#
loop_
_entity_poly.entity_id
_entity_poly.type
_entity_poly.pdbx_seq_one_letter_code
_entity_poly.pdbx_strand_id
1 'polypeptide(L)'
;MCHMGAETSSCSDRDSLITYSGSRLQGHVWQMGSYRRPSGADATTTNPTPPGRRNTYYRHHQRRHLSNAHGVLSIVGWGTLLPIGAITARYLRKFPITCDRWHCYHICCQCAGYVLGAIGWCIGVWVAKIAKQQSGSNSHSVLGTIIFVLSTIQMLSMCWQPRKDNEECRKWWDIFHRILGYALIFLVAANIFVGINTQSKWKWVYVTLLGALALTSLALENDLEQAKRDNEDKGRDASLEDKPDSGMATSAAMDGVAAAALRSLLHRVQLAAERSGRASNAIRVVAVSKTKPVSLLRQVYDAGHRCFGENYVQELVEKAPQLPEDVEWHFIGNLQSNKVKPLLTGVPNLAMVESVDDEKIANHLDRAVASIGRKPLKVLIQVNTSGETSKSGVEPSGCVELAKHVSLGCPNLDFCGLMTIGMLDYTSTPENFKTLAECRSEVCKALGISEEQCELSMGMSGDFELAIEMGSTNVRIGSTIFGAREYAKKQPN
;
A
#
# COMPACT_ATOMS: atom_id res chain seq x y z
N MET A 1 35.66 -21.55 52.44
CA MET A 1 35.95 -21.63 53.88
C MET A 1 35.03 -20.60 54.54
N CYS A 2 33.79 -20.90 54.97
CA CYS A 2 33.37 -21.77 56.10
C CYS A 2 34.27 -21.52 57.33
N HIS A 3 33.80 -21.13 58.52
CA HIS A 3 32.56 -21.52 59.21
C HIS A 3 32.34 -20.70 60.51
N MET A 4 31.08 -20.67 60.99
CA MET A 4 30.57 -20.60 62.39
C MET A 4 30.72 -19.27 63.15
N GLY A 5 29.76 -18.74 63.92
CA GLY A 5 28.66 -19.23 64.79
C GLY A 5 28.78 -18.35 66.07
N ALA A 6 27.78 -17.83 66.78
CA ALA A 6 26.59 -18.42 67.41
C ALA A 6 25.85 -17.30 68.20
N GLU A 7 24.65 -17.63 68.66
CA GLU A 7 23.62 -16.81 69.35
C GLU A 7 23.97 -16.38 70.80
N THR A 8 23.28 -15.35 71.34
CA THR A 8 22.26 -15.48 72.43
C THR A 8 21.85 -14.13 73.06
N SER A 9 20.52 -13.91 73.14
CA SER A 9 19.67 -13.27 74.17
C SER A 9 20.16 -12.13 75.11
N SER A 10 19.38 -11.04 75.23
CA SER A 10 18.47 -10.79 76.40
C SER A 10 17.76 -9.42 76.35
N CYS A 11 16.58 -9.40 76.99
CA CYS A 11 15.53 -8.38 77.09
C CYS A 11 15.87 -7.16 78.01
N SER A 12 15.31 -5.97 77.74
CA SER A 12 14.70 -5.02 78.72
C SER A 12 14.52 -3.58 78.19
N ASP A 13 13.27 -3.24 77.88
CA ASP A 13 12.46 -2.09 78.36
C ASP A 13 12.98 -0.62 78.43
N ARG A 14 12.13 0.24 77.83
CA ARG A 14 11.65 1.60 78.18
C ARG A 14 12.24 2.88 77.55
N ASP A 15 11.36 3.49 76.74
CA ASP A 15 10.90 4.89 76.73
C ASP A 15 11.91 6.04 76.66
N SER A 16 11.95 6.77 75.52
CA SER A 16 11.29 8.09 75.39
C SER A 16 11.69 8.89 74.11
N LEU A 17 10.66 9.27 73.35
CA LEU A 17 10.39 10.59 72.72
C LEU A 17 11.26 11.16 71.55
N ILE A 18 10.57 11.32 70.40
CA ILE A 18 10.43 12.52 69.51
C ILE A 18 10.89 12.42 68.03
N THR A 19 9.86 12.25 67.15
CA THR A 19 9.62 12.81 65.78
C THR A 19 10.49 12.36 64.60
N TYR A 20 10.05 12.18 63.34
CA TYR A 20 8.88 12.68 62.59
C TYR A 20 8.55 11.74 61.38
N SER A 21 7.26 11.59 61.07
CA SER A 21 6.59 11.31 59.77
C SER A 21 7.05 10.20 58.80
N GLY A 22 6.14 9.25 58.54
CA GLY A 22 6.19 8.36 57.37
C GLY A 22 5.09 7.28 57.37
N SER A 23 3.83 7.64 57.11
CA SER A 23 2.74 6.68 56.96
C SER A 23 2.65 6.13 55.53
N ARG A 24 3.10 4.88 55.38
CA ARG A 24 2.78 3.94 54.29
C ARG A 24 1.98 2.78 54.92
N LEU A 25 1.08 2.17 54.15
CA LEU A 25 0.19 1.01 54.41
C LEU A 25 -1.29 1.42 54.56
N GLN A 26 -2.16 1.22 53.56
CA GLN A 26 -2.85 -0.03 53.17
C GLN A 26 -3.66 -0.65 54.34
N GLY A 27 -4.99 -0.50 54.26
CA GLY A 27 -5.97 -1.12 55.15
C GLY A 27 -7.30 -1.31 54.44
N HIS A 28 -7.71 -2.58 54.35
CA HIS A 28 -8.88 -3.13 53.68
C HIS A 28 -10.20 -2.82 54.42
N VAL A 29 -11.32 -2.65 53.68
CA VAL A 29 -12.68 -2.88 54.21
C VAL A 29 -13.58 -3.50 53.13
N TRP A 30 -13.73 -4.82 53.18
CA TRP A 30 -14.93 -5.55 52.72
C TRP A 30 -15.23 -6.62 53.77
N GLN A 31 -16.14 -6.33 54.69
CA GLN A 31 -16.75 -7.33 55.56
C GLN A 31 -18.07 -7.79 54.95
N MET A 32 -18.18 -9.10 54.68
CA MET A 32 -19.45 -9.78 54.43
C MET A 32 -20.29 -9.77 55.72
N GLY A 33 -21.53 -9.29 55.62
CA GLY A 33 -22.54 -9.40 56.67
C GLY A 33 -23.58 -10.45 56.29
N SER A 34 -23.48 -11.61 56.91
CA SER A 34 -24.45 -12.71 56.86
C SER A 34 -25.78 -12.28 57.47
N TYR A 35 -26.88 -12.61 56.79
CA TYR A 35 -28.26 -12.36 57.20
C TYR A 35 -28.59 -13.08 58.53
N ARG A 36 -28.89 -12.33 59.59
CA ARG A 36 -29.57 -12.83 60.80
C ARG A 36 -30.89 -12.08 60.94
N ARG A 37 -32.01 -12.80 60.87
CA ARG A 37 -33.36 -12.27 61.18
C ARG A 37 -33.41 -11.83 62.64
N PRO A 38 -34.15 -10.75 62.94
CA PRO A 38 -34.93 -10.68 64.17
C PRO A 38 -36.43 -10.71 63.87
N SER A 39 -37.10 -11.52 64.67
CA SER A 39 -38.54 -11.64 64.82
C SER A 39 -39.13 -10.41 65.54
N GLY A 40 -40.32 -9.97 65.11
CA GLY A 40 -41.37 -9.32 65.90
C GLY A 40 -41.07 -8.04 66.68
N ALA A 41 -41.60 -6.90 66.20
CA ALA A 41 -42.30 -5.91 67.03
C ALA A 41 -43.10 -4.95 66.13
N ASP A 42 -44.35 -4.72 66.53
CA ASP A 42 -45.38 -3.89 65.90
C ASP A 42 -45.10 -2.38 65.97
N ALA A 43 -45.96 -1.65 65.25
CA ALA A 43 -46.40 -0.26 65.44
C ALA A 43 -45.70 0.84 64.60
N THR A 44 -46.35 1.14 63.48
CA THR A 44 -46.78 2.47 63.04
C THR A 44 -45.88 3.64 63.44
N THR A 45 -44.99 4.06 62.54
CA THR A 45 -44.58 5.47 62.41
C THR A 45 -43.98 5.69 61.02
N THR A 46 -44.73 6.35 60.16
CA THR A 46 -44.27 6.86 58.86
C THR A 46 -43.28 8.01 59.10
N ASN A 47 -41.98 7.71 59.16
CA ASN A 47 -40.95 8.73 59.05
C ASN A 47 -40.65 8.99 57.56
N PRO A 48 -40.78 10.23 57.05
CA PRO A 48 -40.36 10.54 55.69
C PRO A 48 -38.84 10.45 55.59
N THR A 49 -38.33 9.57 54.74
CA THR A 49 -36.91 9.53 54.36
C THR A 49 -36.42 10.94 53.94
N PRO A 50 -35.26 11.41 54.45
CA PRO A 50 -34.78 12.76 54.16
C PRO A 50 -34.44 12.93 52.66
N PRO A 51 -34.69 14.11 52.06
CA PRO A 51 -34.62 14.33 50.61
C PRO A 51 -33.21 14.13 50.00
N GLY A 52 -32.16 14.07 50.82
CA GLY A 52 -30.78 13.86 50.38
C GLY A 52 -30.40 12.42 50.00
N ARG A 53 -31.09 11.38 50.51
CA ARG A 53 -30.74 9.97 50.22
C ARG A 53 -31.23 9.47 48.86
N ARG A 54 -32.35 9.99 48.34
CA ARG A 54 -32.82 9.65 46.98
C ARG A 54 -31.89 10.25 45.92
N ASN A 55 -31.49 11.51 46.08
CA ASN A 55 -30.68 12.23 45.09
C ASN A 55 -29.24 11.66 44.95
N THR A 56 -28.66 11.17 46.04
CA THR A 56 -27.36 10.49 46.05
C THR A 56 -27.41 9.10 45.42
N TYR A 57 -28.48 8.33 45.66
CA TYR A 57 -28.71 7.04 45.00
C TYR A 57 -28.89 7.18 43.48
N TYR A 58 -29.72 8.13 43.03
CA TYR A 58 -29.93 8.40 41.59
C TYR A 58 -28.64 8.84 40.90
N ARG A 59 -27.87 9.77 41.49
CA ARG A 59 -26.56 10.18 40.95
C ARG A 59 -25.55 9.04 40.90
N HIS A 60 -25.53 8.16 41.91
CA HIS A 60 -24.63 7.00 41.93
C HIS A 60 -25.02 5.95 40.86
N HIS A 61 -26.32 5.71 40.66
CA HIS A 61 -26.82 4.80 39.65
C HIS A 61 -26.55 5.32 38.23
N GLN A 62 -26.84 6.60 37.97
CA GLN A 62 -26.58 7.26 36.69
C GLN A 62 -25.08 7.28 36.33
N ARG A 63 -24.19 7.51 37.32
CA ARG A 63 -22.74 7.45 37.13
C ARG A 63 -22.24 6.06 36.73
N ARG A 64 -22.81 4.98 37.31
CA ARG A 64 -22.45 3.59 36.92
C ARG A 64 -22.87 3.30 35.48
N HIS A 65 -24.08 3.69 35.08
CA HIS A 65 -24.57 3.51 33.70
C HIS A 65 -23.72 4.27 32.68
N LEU A 66 -23.39 5.54 32.96
CA LEU A 66 -22.53 6.34 32.10
C LEU A 66 -21.10 5.80 32.02
N SER A 67 -20.54 5.32 33.14
CA SER A 67 -19.22 4.68 33.16
C SER A 67 -19.20 3.37 32.37
N ASN A 68 -20.27 2.58 32.44
CA ASN A 68 -20.41 1.36 31.64
C ASN A 68 -20.56 1.70 30.15
N ALA A 69 -21.39 2.69 29.81
CA ALA A 69 -21.56 3.17 28.44
C ALA A 69 -20.24 3.68 27.84
N HIS A 70 -19.47 4.47 28.62
CA HIS A 70 -18.12 4.90 28.25
C HIS A 70 -17.20 3.72 27.93
N GLY A 71 -17.17 2.70 28.81
CA GLY A 71 -16.34 1.51 28.62
C GLY A 71 -16.72 0.71 27.37
N VAL A 72 -18.02 0.47 27.17
CA VAL A 72 -18.53 -0.27 26.00
C VAL A 72 -18.24 0.47 24.70
N LEU A 73 -18.51 1.77 24.64
CA LEU A 73 -18.24 2.59 23.45
C LEU A 73 -16.75 2.64 23.13
N SER A 74 -15.89 2.70 24.15
CA SER A 74 -14.43 2.68 23.97
C SER A 74 -13.93 1.32 23.45
N ILE A 75 -14.48 0.21 23.95
CA ILE A 75 -14.17 -1.15 23.47
C ILE A 75 -14.61 -1.32 22.02
N VAL A 76 -15.86 -0.99 21.69
CA VAL A 76 -16.42 -1.19 20.35
C VAL A 76 -15.78 -0.23 19.35
N GLY A 77 -15.71 1.06 19.68
CA GLY A 77 -15.17 2.09 18.79
C GLY A 77 -13.66 1.94 18.58
N TRP A 78 -12.88 2.34 19.57
CA TRP A 78 -11.42 2.34 19.44
C TRP A 78 -10.79 0.96 19.62
N GLY A 79 -11.31 0.14 20.53
CA GLY A 79 -10.73 -1.17 20.83
C GLY A 79 -10.98 -2.26 19.78
N THR A 80 -11.91 -2.05 18.84
CA THR A 80 -12.35 -3.09 17.89
C THR A 80 -12.43 -2.59 16.45
N LEU A 81 -13.23 -1.55 16.18
CA LEU A 81 -13.44 -1.08 14.81
C LEU A 81 -12.17 -0.46 14.19
N LEU A 82 -11.36 0.27 14.96
CA LEU A 82 -10.08 0.79 14.47
C LEU A 82 -9.08 -0.34 14.12
N PRO A 83 -8.84 -1.35 14.99
CA PRO A 83 -8.07 -2.55 14.62
C PRO A 83 -8.61 -3.28 13.40
N ILE A 84 -9.93 -3.50 13.30
CA ILE A 84 -10.55 -4.15 12.13
C ILE A 84 -10.23 -3.37 10.87
N GLY A 85 -10.40 -2.04 10.88
CA GLY A 85 -10.03 -1.20 9.74
C GLY A 85 -8.55 -1.36 9.36
N ALA A 86 -7.64 -1.42 10.32
CA ALA A 86 -6.20 -1.62 10.06
C ALA A 86 -5.90 -3.01 9.47
N ILE A 87 -6.54 -4.07 9.99
CA ILE A 87 -6.45 -5.44 9.46
C ILE A 87 -6.96 -5.48 8.01
N THR A 88 -8.12 -4.86 7.73
CA THR A 88 -8.68 -4.74 6.38
C THR A 88 -7.69 -4.09 5.41
N ALA A 89 -7.09 -2.95 5.77
CA ALA A 89 -6.12 -2.27 4.91
C ALA A 89 -4.83 -3.06 4.67
N ARG A 90 -4.45 -3.96 5.59
CA ARG A 90 -3.25 -4.79 5.47
C ARG A 90 -3.49 -6.00 4.57
N TYR A 91 -4.56 -6.76 4.82
CA TYR A 91 -4.76 -8.09 4.23
C TYR A 91 -5.73 -8.11 3.04
N LEU A 92 -6.62 -7.12 2.90
CA LEU A 92 -7.50 -7.02 1.71
C LEU A 92 -6.89 -6.17 0.60
N ARG A 93 -5.74 -5.52 0.84
CA ARG A 93 -5.00 -4.71 -0.12
C ARG A 93 -4.08 -5.53 -1.04
N LYS A 94 -3.63 -6.70 -0.61
CA LYS A 94 -2.79 -7.64 -1.36
C LYS A 94 -3.26 -9.06 -1.04
N PHE A 95 -3.36 -9.92 -2.06
CA PHE A 95 -3.66 -11.37 -2.04
C PHE A 95 -3.58 -12.01 -0.64
N PRO A 96 -4.60 -12.70 -0.11
CA PRO A 96 -5.38 -13.74 -0.81
C PRO A 96 -6.85 -13.44 -1.12
N ILE A 97 -7.42 -12.32 -0.62
CA ILE A 97 -8.79 -11.90 -0.94
C ILE A 97 -8.73 -10.50 -1.55
N THR A 98 -8.73 -10.41 -2.88
CA THR A 98 -8.82 -9.12 -3.58
C THR A 98 -10.27 -8.65 -3.54
N CYS A 99 -10.56 -7.67 -2.68
CA CYS A 99 -11.84 -6.99 -2.68
C CYS A 99 -11.63 -5.57 -3.22
N ASP A 100 -12.18 -5.26 -4.40
CA ASP A 100 -12.07 -3.91 -5.01
C ASP A 100 -12.62 -2.81 -4.09
N ARG A 101 -13.47 -3.18 -3.13
CA ARG A 101 -14.07 -2.31 -2.13
C ARG A 101 -13.33 -2.23 -0.80
N TRP A 102 -12.14 -2.82 -0.66
CA TRP A 102 -11.38 -2.84 0.61
C TRP A 102 -11.17 -1.43 1.18
N HIS A 103 -10.95 -0.44 0.30
CA HIS A 103 -10.72 0.94 0.68
C HIS A 103 -11.96 1.56 1.33
N CYS A 104 -13.15 1.28 0.78
CA CYS A 104 -14.42 1.70 1.35
C CYS A 104 -14.65 1.06 2.72
N TYR A 105 -14.43 -0.26 2.85
CA TYR A 105 -14.56 -0.96 4.13
C TYR A 105 -13.61 -0.41 5.19
N HIS A 106 -12.35 -0.16 4.84
CA HIS A 106 -11.38 0.45 5.73
C HIS A 106 -11.87 1.81 6.23
N ILE A 107 -12.27 2.70 5.33
CA ILE A 107 -12.76 4.04 5.68
C ILE A 107 -14.01 3.96 6.57
N CYS A 108 -14.98 3.12 6.23
CA CYS A 108 -16.19 2.95 7.02
C CYS A 108 -15.88 2.48 8.46
N CYS A 109 -14.98 1.50 8.62
CA CYS A 109 -14.56 1.04 9.95
C CYS A 109 -13.82 2.12 10.74
N GLN A 110 -12.90 2.86 10.09
CA GLN A 110 -12.15 3.94 10.75
C GLN A 110 -13.08 5.08 11.20
N CYS A 111 -13.99 5.54 10.33
CA CYS A 111 -14.95 6.59 10.65
C CYS A 111 -15.92 6.17 11.76
N ALA A 112 -16.50 4.96 11.67
CA ALA A 112 -17.41 4.46 12.70
C ALA A 112 -16.69 4.27 14.04
N GLY A 113 -15.48 3.71 14.03
CA GLY A 113 -14.64 3.53 15.21
C GLY A 113 -14.28 4.85 15.88
N TYR A 114 -13.92 5.87 15.09
CA TYR A 114 -13.60 7.20 15.59
C TYR A 114 -14.82 7.87 16.23
N VAL A 115 -15.98 7.87 15.57
CA VAL A 115 -17.21 8.50 16.09
C VAL A 115 -17.63 7.84 17.41
N LEU A 116 -17.69 6.52 17.46
CA LEU A 116 -18.08 5.80 18.68
C LEU A 116 -17.08 6.02 19.83
N GLY A 117 -15.79 6.01 19.54
CA GLY A 117 -14.75 6.28 20.53
C GLY A 117 -14.76 7.73 21.02
N ALA A 118 -15.03 8.70 20.15
CA ALA A 118 -15.16 10.11 20.51
C ALA A 118 -16.38 10.35 21.43
N ILE A 119 -17.53 9.73 21.12
CA ILE A 119 -18.71 9.76 22.00
C ILE A 119 -18.37 9.13 23.36
N GLY A 120 -17.70 7.97 23.34
CA GLY A 120 -17.20 7.31 24.53
C GLY A 120 -16.33 8.25 25.37
N TRP A 121 -15.33 8.89 24.76
CA TRP A 121 -14.44 9.85 25.42
C TRP A 121 -15.20 11.04 26.01
N CYS A 122 -16.14 11.64 25.29
CA CYS A 122 -16.99 12.74 25.81
C CYS A 122 -17.75 12.32 27.07
N ILE A 123 -18.33 11.12 27.08
CA ILE A 123 -19.00 10.57 28.28
C ILE A 123 -17.98 10.35 29.41
N GLY A 124 -16.79 9.84 29.09
CA GLY A 124 -15.70 9.66 30.06
C GLY A 124 -15.25 10.96 30.72
N VAL A 125 -15.06 12.03 29.92
CA VAL A 125 -14.75 13.38 30.43
C VAL A 125 -15.89 13.91 31.29
N TRP A 126 -17.14 13.69 30.89
CA TRP A 126 -18.29 14.11 31.68
C TRP A 126 -18.38 13.39 33.03
N VAL A 127 -18.20 12.06 33.03
CA VAL A 127 -18.14 11.25 34.26
C VAL A 127 -16.96 11.68 35.14
N ALA A 128 -15.81 11.99 34.55
CA ALA A 128 -14.64 12.50 35.27
C ALA A 128 -14.89 13.88 35.87
N LYS A 129 -15.57 14.79 35.16
CA LYS A 129 -15.99 16.11 35.71
C LYS A 129 -16.94 15.95 36.89
N ILE A 130 -17.91 15.03 36.81
CA ILE A 130 -18.80 14.71 37.93
C ILE A 130 -18.01 14.12 39.12
N ALA A 131 -16.93 13.38 38.85
CA ALA A 131 -16.09 12.76 39.87
C ALA A 131 -15.01 13.68 40.48
N LYS A 132 -14.60 14.74 39.78
CA LYS A 132 -13.48 15.65 40.14
C LYS A 132 -13.72 16.48 41.40
N GLN A 133 -14.88 16.30 42.06
CA GLN A 133 -15.13 16.84 43.40
C GLN A 133 -14.39 16.07 44.52
N GLN A 134 -13.64 14.99 44.24
CA GLN A 134 -13.06 14.15 45.31
C GLN A 134 -11.63 13.55 45.15
N SER A 135 -10.90 13.64 44.03
CA SER A 135 -9.50 13.16 43.97
C SER A 135 -8.75 13.58 42.70
N GLY A 136 -7.41 13.62 42.77
CA GLY A 136 -6.45 14.06 41.76
C GLY A 136 -6.45 13.28 40.43
N SER A 137 -5.58 13.68 39.49
CA SER A 137 -5.62 13.26 38.09
C SER A 137 -5.47 11.75 37.90
N ASN A 138 -6.48 11.13 37.28
CA ASN A 138 -6.44 9.73 36.91
C ASN A 138 -5.65 9.56 35.61
N SER A 139 -4.57 8.77 35.61
CA SER A 139 -3.74 8.49 34.42
C SER A 139 -4.56 8.01 33.21
N HIS A 140 -5.66 7.28 33.44
CA HIS A 140 -6.62 6.86 32.42
C HIS A 140 -7.26 8.05 31.65
N SER A 141 -7.59 9.14 32.35
CA SER A 141 -8.21 10.32 31.74
C SER A 141 -7.23 11.15 30.91
N VAL A 142 -5.97 11.24 31.37
CA VAL A 142 -4.89 11.90 30.63
C VAL A 142 -4.55 11.10 29.38
N LEU A 143 -4.34 9.78 29.54
CA LEU A 143 -4.04 8.89 28.43
C LEU A 143 -5.18 8.84 27.41
N GLY A 144 -6.44 8.81 27.87
CA GLY A 144 -7.62 8.89 27.01
C GLY A 144 -7.69 10.20 26.20
N THR A 145 -7.22 11.31 26.75
CA THR A 145 -7.17 12.61 26.04
C THR A 145 -6.06 12.62 24.99
N ILE A 146 -4.89 12.05 25.30
CA ILE A 146 -3.79 11.88 24.33
C ILE A 146 -4.26 11.01 23.16
N ILE A 147 -4.92 9.88 23.44
CA ILE A 147 -5.47 8.99 22.43
C ILE A 147 -6.50 9.70 21.55
N PHE A 148 -7.39 10.51 22.14
CA PHE A 148 -8.35 11.31 21.37
C PHE A 148 -7.64 12.23 20.38
N VAL A 149 -6.66 13.02 20.85
CA VAL A 149 -5.90 13.95 20.00
C VAL A 149 -5.18 13.23 18.88
N LEU A 150 -4.46 12.15 19.19
CA LEU A 150 -3.74 11.35 18.20
C LEU A 150 -4.70 10.69 17.19
N SER A 151 -5.86 10.22 17.63
CA SER A 151 -6.89 9.66 16.75
C SER A 151 -7.47 10.71 15.82
N THR A 152 -7.69 11.93 16.30
CA THR A 152 -8.13 13.06 15.46
C THR A 152 -7.07 13.41 14.42
N ILE A 153 -5.79 13.45 14.80
CA ILE A 153 -4.68 13.66 13.86
C ILE A 153 -4.64 12.55 12.81
N GLN A 154 -4.82 11.28 13.22
CA GLN A 154 -4.90 10.15 12.30
C GLN A 154 -6.05 10.28 11.30
N MET A 155 -7.23 10.78 11.74
CA MET A 155 -8.38 11.02 10.86
C MET A 155 -8.16 12.18 9.90
N LEU A 156 -7.63 13.30 10.39
CA LEU A 156 -7.27 14.43 9.54
C LEU A 156 -6.18 14.06 8.53
N SER A 157 -5.22 13.23 8.94
CA SER A 157 -4.18 12.67 8.06
C SER A 157 -4.79 11.90 6.89
N MET A 158 -5.88 11.14 7.09
CA MET A 158 -6.61 10.48 6.00
C MET A 158 -7.28 11.49 5.04
N CYS A 159 -7.86 12.56 5.57
CA CYS A 159 -8.45 13.62 4.73
C CYS A 159 -7.38 14.41 3.95
N TRP A 160 -6.18 14.55 4.53
CA TRP A 160 -5.04 15.26 3.95
C TRP A 160 -4.09 14.33 3.20
N GLN A 161 -4.61 13.23 2.67
CA GLN A 161 -3.85 12.29 1.89
C GLN A 161 -3.08 13.05 0.77
N PRO A 162 -1.73 13.11 0.81
CA PRO A 162 -0.96 13.87 -0.17
C PRO A 162 -1.23 13.32 -1.57
N ARG A 163 -1.36 14.24 -2.53
CA ARG A 163 -1.40 13.89 -3.95
C ARG A 163 -0.13 13.13 -4.32
N LYS A 164 -0.23 12.26 -5.33
CA LYS A 164 0.87 11.37 -5.77
C LYS A 164 2.00 12.11 -6.50
N ASP A 165 1.88 13.41 -6.70
CA ASP A 165 2.87 14.32 -7.30
C ASP A 165 4.14 14.48 -6.48
N ASN A 166 4.07 14.29 -5.16
CA ASN A 166 5.21 14.37 -4.27
C ASN A 166 5.49 13.00 -3.64
N GLU A 167 6.23 12.14 -4.34
CA GLU A 167 6.54 10.76 -3.95
C GLU A 167 7.20 10.69 -2.55
N GLU A 168 8.07 11.65 -2.22
CA GLU A 168 8.68 11.76 -0.89
C GLU A 168 7.64 12.09 0.18
N CYS A 169 6.80 13.12 -0.02
CA CYS A 169 5.74 13.47 0.93
C CYS A 169 4.73 12.33 1.11
N ARG A 170 4.38 11.63 0.02
CA ARG A 170 3.48 10.48 0.03
C ARG A 170 4.06 9.31 0.82
N LYS A 171 5.34 9.01 0.63
CA LYS A 171 6.07 7.96 1.34
C LYS A 171 6.16 8.27 2.83
N TRP A 172 6.51 9.51 3.19
CA TRP A 172 6.54 9.95 4.59
C TRP A 172 5.16 9.91 5.23
N TRP A 173 4.11 10.29 4.50
CA TRP A 173 2.74 10.16 4.96
C TRP A 173 2.33 8.70 5.17
N ASP A 174 2.64 7.79 4.23
CA ASP A 174 2.32 6.36 4.35
C ASP A 174 3.04 5.75 5.58
N ILE A 175 4.29 6.14 5.82
CA ILE A 175 5.06 5.72 7.00
C ILE A 175 4.43 6.29 8.28
N PHE A 176 4.16 7.59 8.32
CA PHE A 176 3.55 8.28 9.45
C PHE A 176 2.20 7.69 9.81
N HIS A 177 1.29 7.57 8.84
CA HIS A 177 -0.06 7.05 9.02
C HIS A 177 -0.05 5.61 9.54
N ARG A 178 0.87 4.77 9.05
CA ARG A 178 1.02 3.39 9.50
C ARG A 178 1.58 3.30 10.92
N ILE A 179 2.65 4.03 11.22
CA ILE A 179 3.28 4.01 12.54
C ILE A 179 2.31 4.57 13.60
N LEU A 180 1.68 5.71 13.32
CA LEU A 180 0.71 6.33 14.21
C LEU A 180 -0.50 5.42 14.45
N GLY A 181 -1.00 4.77 13.39
CA GLY A 181 -2.11 3.81 13.49
C GLY A 181 -1.80 2.63 14.42
N TYR A 182 -0.63 2.00 14.28
CA TYR A 182 -0.25 0.88 15.16
C TYR A 182 0.03 1.34 16.61
N ALA A 183 0.66 2.49 16.79
CA ALA A 183 0.87 3.08 18.11
C ALA A 183 -0.47 3.36 18.82
N LEU A 184 -1.46 3.88 18.09
CA LEU A 184 -2.81 4.12 18.61
C LEU A 184 -3.50 2.82 19.04
N ILE A 185 -3.43 1.74 18.26
CA ILE A 185 -4.00 0.44 18.64
C ILE A 185 -3.43 -0.04 19.98
N PHE A 186 -2.11 0.07 20.17
CA PHE A 186 -1.45 -0.31 21.42
C PHE A 186 -1.88 0.58 22.60
N LEU A 187 -1.85 1.91 22.41
CA LEU A 187 -2.21 2.87 23.46
C LEU A 187 -3.68 2.73 23.87
N VAL A 188 -4.59 2.51 22.91
CA VAL A 188 -6.00 2.24 23.15
C VAL A 188 -6.18 0.98 23.98
N ALA A 189 -5.54 -0.13 23.59
CA ALA A 189 -5.63 -1.38 24.34
C ALA A 189 -5.14 -1.20 25.78
N ALA A 190 -3.97 -0.56 25.96
CA ALA A 190 -3.43 -0.26 27.29
C ALA A 190 -4.39 0.61 28.11
N ASN A 191 -4.97 1.66 27.50
CA ASN A 191 -5.90 2.55 28.19
C ASN A 191 -7.21 1.86 28.59
N ILE A 192 -7.71 0.94 27.76
CA ILE A 192 -8.87 0.11 28.07
C ILE A 192 -8.56 -0.81 29.25
N PHE A 193 -7.37 -1.43 29.30
CA PHE A 193 -6.96 -2.24 30.45
C PHE A 193 -6.80 -1.43 31.74
N VAL A 194 -6.29 -0.21 31.67
CA VAL A 194 -6.21 0.69 32.84
C VAL A 194 -7.61 1.12 33.29
N GLY A 195 -8.55 1.31 32.35
CA GLY A 195 -9.93 1.70 32.64
C GLY A 195 -10.83 0.58 33.18
N ILE A 196 -10.53 -0.67 32.83
CA ILE A 196 -11.31 -1.85 33.25
C ILE A 196 -10.70 -2.47 34.51
N ASN A 197 -11.53 -2.63 35.56
CA ASN A 197 -11.11 -3.33 36.78
C ASN A 197 -10.75 -4.81 36.51
N THR A 198 -9.74 -5.32 37.22
CA THR A 198 -9.19 -6.69 37.09
C THR A 198 -10.21 -7.82 37.28
N GLN A 199 -11.33 -7.57 37.97
CA GLN A 199 -12.40 -8.54 38.23
C GLN A 199 -13.69 -8.31 37.40
N SER A 200 -13.68 -7.37 36.44
CA SER A 200 -14.87 -7.05 35.64
C SER A 200 -15.12 -8.08 34.54
N LYS A 201 -16.39 -8.46 34.31
CA LYS A 201 -16.81 -9.29 33.17
C LYS A 201 -16.33 -8.70 31.83
N TRP A 202 -16.29 -7.38 31.72
CA TRP A 202 -15.83 -6.65 30.53
C TRP A 202 -14.36 -6.86 30.20
N LYS A 203 -13.52 -7.17 31.21
CA LYS A 203 -12.11 -7.50 30.97
C LYS A 203 -12.00 -8.77 30.15
N TRP A 204 -12.73 -9.82 30.53
CA TRP A 204 -12.73 -11.09 29.82
C TRP A 204 -13.37 -10.97 28.45
N VAL A 205 -14.45 -10.20 28.31
CA VAL A 205 -15.04 -9.89 26.98
C VAL A 205 -14.00 -9.24 26.07
N TYR A 206 -13.25 -8.24 26.56
CA TYR A 206 -12.24 -7.57 25.76
C TYR A 206 -11.02 -8.45 25.46
N VAL A 207 -10.57 -9.26 26.43
CA VAL A 207 -9.49 -10.24 26.21
C VAL A 207 -9.89 -11.26 25.15
N THR A 208 -11.11 -11.79 25.20
CA THR A 208 -11.62 -12.69 24.17
C THR A 208 -11.69 -12.02 22.80
N LEU A 209 -12.11 -10.75 22.75
CA LEU A 209 -12.17 -9.97 21.52
C LEU A 209 -10.78 -9.69 20.92
N LEU A 210 -9.80 -9.33 21.76
CA LEU A 210 -8.40 -9.19 21.34
C LEU A 210 -7.83 -10.52 20.87
N GLY A 211 -8.13 -11.62 21.55
CA GLY A 211 -7.75 -12.96 21.15
C GLY A 211 -8.34 -13.34 19.79
N ALA A 212 -9.62 -13.01 19.54
CA ALA A 212 -10.25 -13.23 18.25
C ALA A 212 -9.61 -12.38 17.14
N LEU A 213 -9.35 -11.09 17.38
CA LEU A 213 -8.66 -10.23 16.41
C LEU A 213 -7.23 -10.70 16.11
N ALA A 214 -6.50 -11.14 17.14
CA ALA A 214 -5.16 -11.69 16.98
C ALA A 214 -5.18 -13.02 16.22
N LEU A 215 -6.13 -13.91 16.53
CA LEU A 215 -6.30 -15.19 15.84
C LEU A 215 -6.68 -14.97 14.36
N THR A 216 -7.61 -14.06 14.09
CA THR A 216 -7.97 -13.68 12.71
C THR A 216 -6.76 -13.09 11.98
N SER A 217 -5.99 -12.22 12.61
CA SER A 217 -4.76 -11.68 12.00
C SER A 217 -3.71 -12.77 11.76
N LEU A 218 -3.57 -13.74 12.66
CA LEU A 218 -2.64 -14.85 12.51
C LEU A 218 -3.09 -15.81 11.40
N ALA A 219 -4.38 -16.10 11.31
CA ALA A 219 -4.96 -16.90 10.24
C ALA A 219 -4.74 -16.21 8.88
N LEU A 220 -5.01 -14.91 8.78
CA LEU A 220 -4.77 -14.15 7.55
C LEU A 220 -3.28 -14.05 7.20
N GLU A 221 -2.39 -13.95 8.19
CA GLU A 221 -0.94 -13.97 7.94
C GLU A 221 -0.48 -15.38 7.53
N ASN A 222 -1.02 -16.44 8.11
CA ASN A 222 -0.77 -17.82 7.67
C ASN A 222 -1.28 -18.06 6.26
N ASP A 223 -2.47 -17.58 5.90
CA ASP A 223 -3.01 -17.68 4.54
C ASP A 223 -2.16 -16.87 3.55
N LEU A 224 -1.67 -15.70 3.97
CA LEU A 224 -0.73 -14.89 3.18
C LEU A 224 0.60 -15.61 2.99
N GLU A 225 1.17 -16.20 4.04
CA GLU A 225 2.39 -16.99 3.98
C GLU A 225 2.20 -18.30 3.20
N GLN A 226 1.05 -18.96 3.33
CA GLN A 226 0.69 -20.13 2.54
C GLN A 226 0.52 -19.74 1.08
N ALA A 227 -0.13 -18.63 0.76
CA ALA A 227 -0.21 -18.13 -0.61
C ALA A 227 1.16 -17.73 -1.18
N LYS A 228 2.10 -17.26 -0.35
CA LYS A 228 3.50 -17.06 -0.76
C LYS A 228 4.19 -18.40 -1.00
N ARG A 229 4.04 -19.37 -0.09
CA ARG A 229 4.60 -20.72 -0.22
C ARG A 229 4.03 -21.47 -1.40
N ASP A 230 2.73 -21.43 -1.64
CA ASP A 230 2.08 -22.03 -2.81
C ASP A 230 2.54 -21.37 -4.11
N ASN A 231 2.86 -20.07 -4.10
CA ASN A 231 3.49 -19.41 -5.25
C ASN A 231 4.98 -19.81 -5.40
N GLU A 232 5.69 -20.01 -4.30
CA GLU A 232 7.07 -20.50 -4.29
C GLU A 232 7.16 -21.98 -4.68
N ASP A 233 6.24 -22.82 -4.22
CA ASP A 233 6.13 -24.26 -4.49
C ASP A 233 5.50 -24.50 -5.86
N LYS A 234 4.55 -23.70 -6.36
CA LYS A 234 4.23 -23.70 -7.81
C LYS A 234 5.42 -23.30 -8.66
N GLY A 235 6.29 -22.42 -8.15
CA GLY A 235 7.58 -22.13 -8.76
C GLY A 235 8.57 -23.29 -8.67
N ARG A 236 8.52 -24.08 -7.58
CA ARG A 236 9.43 -25.18 -7.26
C ARG A 236 9.03 -26.52 -7.89
N ASP A 237 7.75 -26.89 -7.89
CA ASP A 237 7.18 -28.06 -8.55
C ASP A 237 7.28 -27.94 -10.08
N ALA A 238 7.04 -26.73 -10.62
CA ALA A 238 7.33 -26.43 -12.01
C ALA A 238 8.83 -26.51 -12.36
N SER A 239 9.71 -26.53 -11.35
CA SER A 239 11.16 -26.76 -11.52
C SER A 239 11.65 -28.13 -11.01
N LEU A 240 10.78 -28.97 -10.45
CA LEU A 240 11.07 -30.34 -9.98
C LEU A 240 10.53 -31.42 -10.92
N GLU A 241 9.51 -31.13 -11.74
CA GLU A 241 9.09 -32.04 -12.82
C GLU A 241 10.12 -32.18 -13.96
N ASP A 242 11.19 -31.38 -13.96
CA ASP A 242 12.26 -31.46 -14.96
C ASP A 242 13.65 -31.41 -14.31
N LYS A 243 14.07 -32.53 -13.67
CA LYS A 243 15.49 -32.88 -13.60
C LYS A 243 15.78 -34.31 -13.10
N PRO A 244 16.62 -35.10 -13.82
CA PRO A 244 17.44 -36.11 -13.20
C PRO A 244 18.68 -35.48 -12.54
N ASP A 245 19.32 -36.30 -11.71
CA ASP A 245 20.28 -35.98 -10.65
C ASP A 245 21.47 -35.03 -10.97
N SER A 246 21.75 -34.20 -9.94
CA SER A 246 23.05 -33.68 -9.51
C SER A 246 23.81 -32.61 -10.34
N GLY A 247 23.94 -31.43 -9.73
CA GLY A 247 25.28 -30.88 -9.43
C GLY A 247 25.88 -29.79 -10.32
N MET A 248 25.52 -29.65 -11.60
CA MET A 248 26.32 -28.76 -12.49
C MET A 248 25.55 -27.97 -13.56
N ALA A 249 24.21 -28.03 -13.60
CA ALA A 249 23.41 -27.57 -14.75
C ALA A 249 22.34 -26.49 -14.40
N THR A 250 22.70 -25.37 -13.77
CA THR A 250 21.74 -24.29 -13.46
C THR A 250 21.59 -23.21 -14.53
N SER A 251 22.45 -23.13 -15.56
CA SER A 251 22.28 -22.16 -16.64
C SER A 251 21.40 -22.66 -17.80
N ALA A 252 21.47 -23.96 -18.14
CA ALA A 252 20.83 -24.50 -19.34
C ALA A 252 19.30 -24.70 -19.24
N ALA A 253 18.74 -24.85 -18.03
CA ALA A 253 17.31 -25.12 -17.85
C ALA A 253 16.44 -23.85 -17.93
N MET A 254 17.02 -22.67 -17.63
CA MET A 254 16.31 -21.41 -17.87
C MET A 254 16.17 -21.10 -19.37
N ASP A 255 16.95 -21.77 -20.24
CA ASP A 255 17.07 -21.44 -21.66
C ASP A 255 15.79 -21.66 -22.50
N GLY A 256 14.73 -22.21 -21.91
CA GLY A 256 13.43 -22.41 -22.58
C GLY A 256 12.25 -21.63 -22.02
N VAL A 257 12.30 -21.11 -20.79
CA VAL A 257 11.10 -20.60 -20.09
C VAL A 257 10.61 -19.28 -20.68
N ALA A 258 11.52 -18.31 -20.85
CA ALA A 258 11.16 -17.01 -21.44
C ALA A 258 10.72 -17.16 -22.91
N ALA A 259 11.35 -18.08 -23.65
CA ALA A 259 10.98 -18.41 -25.02
C ALA A 259 9.59 -19.07 -25.10
N ALA A 260 9.25 -19.98 -24.18
CA ALA A 260 7.92 -20.58 -24.12
C ALA A 260 6.85 -19.56 -23.73
N ALA A 261 7.15 -18.71 -22.75
CA ALA A 261 6.28 -17.60 -22.34
C ALA A 261 6.02 -16.62 -23.49
N LEU A 262 7.06 -16.27 -24.26
CA LEU A 262 6.94 -15.47 -25.47
C LEU A 262 6.01 -16.14 -26.49
N ARG A 263 6.19 -17.43 -26.81
CA ARG A 263 5.32 -18.13 -27.76
C ARG A 263 3.86 -18.13 -27.33
N SER A 264 3.59 -18.38 -26.04
CA SER A 264 2.24 -18.30 -25.48
C SER A 264 1.65 -16.89 -25.57
N LEU A 265 2.45 -15.86 -25.28
CA LEU A 265 2.06 -14.47 -25.43
C LEU A 265 1.74 -14.12 -26.88
N LEU A 266 2.59 -14.48 -27.84
CA LEU A 266 2.38 -14.21 -29.26
C LEU A 266 1.08 -14.86 -29.76
N HIS A 267 0.76 -16.06 -29.29
CA HIS A 267 -0.52 -16.70 -29.58
C HIS A 267 -1.71 -15.92 -28.99
N ARG A 268 -1.63 -15.41 -27.76
CA ARG A 268 -2.68 -14.55 -27.16
C ARG A 268 -2.86 -13.24 -27.92
N VAL A 269 -1.77 -12.63 -28.36
CA VAL A 269 -1.77 -11.43 -29.21
C VAL A 269 -2.45 -11.71 -30.55
N GLN A 270 -2.13 -12.84 -31.19
CA GLN A 270 -2.78 -13.27 -32.42
C GLN A 270 -4.31 -13.42 -32.23
N LEU A 271 -4.74 -14.12 -31.18
CA LEU A 271 -6.17 -14.29 -30.89
C LEU A 271 -6.89 -12.96 -30.64
N ALA A 272 -6.24 -12.01 -29.95
CA ALA A 272 -6.81 -10.69 -29.73
C ALA A 272 -6.91 -9.88 -31.03
N ALA A 273 -5.90 -9.95 -31.89
CA ALA A 273 -5.93 -9.31 -33.20
C ALA A 273 -7.06 -9.88 -34.08
N GLU A 274 -7.21 -11.21 -34.12
CA GLU A 274 -8.26 -11.91 -34.86
C GLU A 274 -9.67 -11.52 -34.38
N ARG A 275 -9.91 -11.46 -33.07
CA ARG A 275 -11.19 -10.96 -32.51
C ARG A 275 -11.52 -9.54 -32.94
N SER A 276 -10.50 -8.75 -33.24
CA SER A 276 -10.61 -7.35 -33.67
C SER A 276 -10.67 -7.21 -35.20
N GLY A 277 -10.67 -8.32 -35.95
CA GLY A 277 -10.64 -8.30 -37.41
C GLY A 277 -9.30 -7.82 -38.00
N ARG A 278 -8.21 -7.88 -37.24
CA ARG A 278 -6.87 -7.38 -37.61
C ARG A 278 -5.89 -8.53 -37.79
N ALA A 279 -4.92 -8.35 -38.68
CA ALA A 279 -3.82 -9.29 -38.83
C ALA A 279 -2.87 -9.21 -37.63
N SER A 280 -2.36 -10.37 -37.18
CA SER A 280 -1.47 -10.43 -36.00
C SER A 280 -0.15 -9.67 -36.21
N ASN A 281 0.36 -9.63 -37.44
CA ASN A 281 1.56 -8.86 -37.81
C ASN A 281 1.35 -7.34 -37.75
N ALA A 282 0.12 -6.86 -37.60
CA ALA A 282 -0.17 -5.44 -37.35
C ALA A 282 0.04 -5.04 -35.88
N ILE A 283 0.35 -6.00 -35.00
CA ILE A 283 0.62 -5.77 -33.58
C ILE A 283 2.10 -6.05 -33.29
N ARG A 284 2.87 -5.02 -32.96
CA ARG A 284 4.23 -5.14 -32.46
C ARG A 284 4.19 -5.47 -30.97
N VAL A 285 4.84 -6.57 -30.60
CA VAL A 285 5.10 -6.90 -29.20
C VAL A 285 6.47 -6.36 -28.83
N VAL A 286 6.52 -5.45 -27.85
CA VAL A 286 7.77 -4.93 -27.29
C VAL A 286 8.08 -5.70 -26.01
N ALA A 287 9.10 -6.56 -26.04
CA ALA A 287 9.51 -7.33 -24.86
C ALA A 287 10.24 -6.43 -23.85
N VAL A 288 9.55 -6.05 -22.76
CA VAL A 288 10.08 -5.11 -21.77
C VAL A 288 11.02 -5.83 -20.80
N SER A 289 12.32 -5.58 -20.98
CA SER A 289 13.40 -6.34 -20.35
C SER A 289 14.10 -5.62 -19.18
N LYS A 290 13.57 -4.49 -18.73
CA LYS A 290 14.10 -3.76 -17.57
C LYS A 290 14.30 -4.66 -16.36
N THR A 291 15.40 -4.49 -15.64
CA THR A 291 15.83 -5.30 -14.49
C THR A 291 16.09 -6.77 -14.78
N LYS A 292 16.11 -7.20 -16.05
CA LYS A 292 16.35 -8.61 -16.45
C LYS A 292 17.76 -8.80 -17.01
N PRO A 293 18.45 -9.92 -16.67
CA PRO A 293 19.79 -10.21 -17.17
C PRO A 293 19.79 -10.51 -18.66
N VAL A 294 20.89 -10.17 -19.35
CA VAL A 294 21.07 -10.37 -20.81
C VAL A 294 20.82 -11.83 -21.25
N SER A 295 21.12 -12.81 -20.39
CA SER A 295 20.85 -14.22 -20.68
C SER A 295 19.37 -14.48 -21.00
N LEU A 296 18.43 -13.89 -20.27
CA LEU A 296 16.99 -14.03 -20.56
C LEU A 296 16.60 -13.33 -21.86
N LEU A 297 17.20 -12.18 -22.17
CA LEU A 297 16.95 -11.49 -23.43
C LEU A 297 17.45 -12.32 -24.61
N ARG A 298 18.60 -12.99 -24.45
CA ARG A 298 19.16 -13.87 -25.47
C ARG A 298 18.24 -15.05 -25.77
N GLN A 299 17.60 -15.65 -24.78
CA GLN A 299 16.61 -16.71 -25.00
C GLN A 299 15.41 -16.23 -25.83
N VAL A 300 14.90 -15.03 -25.52
CA VAL A 300 13.80 -14.40 -26.26
C VAL A 300 14.25 -14.04 -27.68
N TYR A 301 15.50 -13.61 -27.85
CA TYR A 301 16.10 -13.34 -29.16
C TYR A 301 16.27 -14.61 -30.00
N ASP A 302 16.78 -15.69 -29.41
CA ASP A 302 17.01 -16.99 -30.06
C ASP A 302 15.67 -17.64 -30.45
N ALA A 303 14.59 -17.30 -29.75
CA ALA A 303 13.22 -17.65 -30.13
C ALA A 303 12.67 -16.83 -31.33
N GLY A 304 13.47 -15.96 -31.94
CA GLY A 304 13.15 -15.16 -33.12
C GLY A 304 12.63 -13.75 -32.84
N HIS A 305 12.57 -13.33 -31.57
CA HIS A 305 12.11 -11.98 -31.23
C HIS A 305 13.21 -10.94 -31.49
N ARG A 306 12.84 -9.72 -31.87
CA ARG A 306 13.78 -8.63 -32.17
C ARG A 306 13.48 -7.32 -31.44
N CYS A 307 12.23 -7.08 -31.04
CA CYS A 307 11.82 -5.80 -30.47
C CYS A 307 11.89 -5.83 -28.93
N PHE A 308 12.81 -5.08 -28.34
CA PHE A 308 13.01 -5.05 -26.89
C PHE A 308 12.85 -3.64 -26.32
N GLY A 309 12.22 -3.55 -25.15
CA GLY A 309 11.92 -2.29 -24.47
C GLY A 309 12.72 -2.11 -23.19
N GLU A 310 13.38 -0.96 -23.04
CA GLU A 310 14.12 -0.60 -21.82
C GLU A 310 13.67 0.74 -21.24
N ASN A 311 13.72 0.83 -19.90
CA ASN A 311 13.29 2.03 -19.17
C ASN A 311 14.45 2.90 -18.70
N TYR A 312 15.66 2.34 -18.57
CA TYR A 312 16.81 3.04 -18.01
C TYR A 312 17.93 3.13 -19.03
N VAL A 313 18.37 4.36 -19.33
CA VAL A 313 19.40 4.59 -20.37
C VAL A 313 20.69 3.84 -20.06
N GLN A 314 21.12 3.81 -18.80
CA GLN A 314 22.35 3.10 -18.40
C GLN A 314 22.24 1.60 -18.65
N GLU A 315 21.13 0.99 -18.23
CA GLU A 315 20.87 -0.43 -18.44
C GLU A 315 20.83 -0.79 -19.93
N LEU A 316 20.18 0.06 -20.75
CA LEU A 316 20.11 -0.17 -22.18
C LEU A 316 21.49 -0.04 -22.87
N VAL A 317 22.28 0.98 -22.52
CA VAL A 317 23.64 1.16 -23.06
C VAL A 317 24.56 0.01 -22.66
N GLU A 318 24.38 -0.56 -21.47
CA GLU A 318 25.13 -1.74 -21.02
C GLU A 318 24.70 -3.02 -21.75
N LYS A 319 23.39 -3.19 -22.01
CA LYS A 319 22.84 -4.40 -22.64
C LYS A 319 23.00 -4.44 -24.16
N ALA A 320 22.83 -3.31 -24.84
CA ALA A 320 22.77 -3.27 -26.30
C ALA A 320 23.99 -3.90 -26.99
N PRO A 321 25.25 -3.64 -26.55
CA PRO A 321 26.43 -4.28 -27.15
C PRO A 321 26.54 -5.78 -26.87
N GLN A 322 25.78 -6.30 -25.91
CA GLN A 322 25.77 -7.71 -25.55
C GLN A 322 24.69 -8.51 -26.31
N LEU A 323 23.92 -7.89 -27.20
CA LEU A 323 22.94 -8.56 -28.04
C LEU A 323 23.26 -8.33 -29.52
N PRO A 324 22.76 -9.19 -30.42
CA PRO A 324 23.02 -9.02 -31.85
C PRO A 324 22.49 -7.69 -32.40
N GLU A 325 23.15 -7.19 -33.45
CA GLU A 325 22.91 -5.85 -34.00
C GLU A 325 21.52 -5.67 -34.62
N ASP A 326 20.86 -6.75 -35.02
CA ASP A 326 19.50 -6.75 -35.58
C ASP A 326 18.39 -6.65 -34.51
N VAL A 327 18.75 -6.51 -33.23
CA VAL A 327 17.81 -6.12 -32.19
C VAL A 327 17.30 -4.70 -32.42
N GLU A 328 15.99 -4.53 -32.32
CA GLU A 328 15.29 -3.25 -32.40
C GLU A 328 15.00 -2.75 -30.98
N TRP A 329 15.83 -1.84 -30.49
CA TRP A 329 15.65 -1.28 -29.14
C TRP A 329 14.65 -0.14 -29.13
N HIS A 330 13.70 -0.23 -28.21
CA HIS A 330 12.73 0.80 -27.89
C HIS A 330 13.05 1.38 -26.51
N PHE A 331 13.27 2.70 -26.43
CA PHE A 331 13.35 3.38 -25.15
C PHE A 331 11.97 3.83 -24.72
N ILE A 332 11.48 3.30 -23.60
CA ILE A 332 10.10 3.48 -23.10
C ILE A 332 10.05 4.06 -21.68
N GLY A 333 11.20 4.51 -21.16
CA GLY A 333 11.31 5.17 -19.86
C GLY A 333 11.22 6.69 -19.97
N ASN A 334 11.25 7.41 -18.85
CA ASN A 334 11.33 8.87 -18.90
C ASN A 334 12.73 9.32 -19.37
N LEU A 335 12.80 10.09 -20.46
CA LEU A 335 14.06 10.52 -21.07
C LEU A 335 14.48 11.90 -20.57
N GLN A 336 15.59 11.96 -19.85
CA GLN A 336 16.19 13.23 -19.41
C GLN A 336 17.10 13.81 -20.50
N SER A 337 17.11 15.13 -20.68
CA SER A 337 17.91 15.81 -21.73
C SER A 337 19.40 15.47 -21.70
N ASN A 338 19.99 15.32 -20.50
CA ASN A 338 21.40 14.95 -20.32
C ASN A 338 21.71 13.48 -20.66
N LYS A 339 20.69 12.63 -20.83
CA LYS A 339 20.83 11.21 -21.18
C LYS A 339 20.60 10.92 -22.66
N VAL A 340 20.11 11.89 -23.43
CA VAL A 340 19.86 11.77 -24.88
C VAL A 340 21.13 11.37 -25.64
N LYS A 341 22.23 12.12 -25.49
CA LYS A 341 23.48 11.83 -26.23
C LYS A 341 24.10 10.49 -25.81
N PRO A 342 24.21 10.15 -24.51
CA PRO A 342 24.61 8.81 -24.07
C PRO A 342 23.76 7.68 -24.68
N LEU A 343 22.43 7.84 -24.68
CA LEU A 343 21.51 6.85 -25.26
C LEU A 343 21.80 6.62 -26.75
N LEU A 344 21.85 7.69 -27.54
CA LEU A 344 22.03 7.58 -28.98
C LEU A 344 23.43 7.09 -29.39
N THR A 345 24.46 7.42 -28.61
CA THR A 345 25.84 6.99 -28.89
C THR A 345 26.08 5.55 -28.45
N GLY A 346 25.51 5.14 -27.31
CA GLY A 346 25.70 3.80 -26.74
C GLY A 346 24.80 2.73 -27.35
N VAL A 347 23.76 3.11 -28.12
CA VAL A 347 22.77 2.19 -28.69
C VAL A 347 22.58 2.50 -30.19
N PRO A 348 23.50 2.06 -31.07
CA PRO A 348 23.42 2.36 -32.51
C PRO A 348 22.13 1.86 -33.18
N ASN A 349 21.62 0.71 -32.73
CA ASN A 349 20.39 0.07 -33.18
C ASN A 349 19.15 0.48 -32.37
N LEU A 350 19.15 1.69 -31.78
CA LEU A 350 17.94 2.26 -31.17
C LEU A 350 16.88 2.55 -32.24
N ALA A 351 15.85 1.72 -32.32
CA ALA A 351 14.81 1.81 -33.32
C ALA A 351 13.81 2.92 -33.03
N MET A 352 13.43 3.12 -31.75
CA MET A 352 12.36 4.04 -31.38
C MET A 352 12.54 4.62 -29.96
N VAL A 353 12.09 5.86 -29.75
CA VAL A 353 11.86 6.46 -28.42
C VAL A 353 10.38 6.72 -28.26
N GLU A 354 9.72 6.05 -27.32
CA GLU A 354 8.27 6.13 -27.16
C GLU A 354 7.80 7.16 -26.12
N SER A 355 8.74 7.88 -25.51
CA SER A 355 8.54 8.66 -24.29
C SER A 355 8.72 10.16 -24.48
N VAL A 356 8.47 10.70 -25.68
CA VAL A 356 8.60 12.15 -25.95
C VAL A 356 7.38 12.85 -25.36
N ASP A 357 7.56 13.66 -24.31
CA ASP A 357 6.45 14.30 -23.60
C ASP A 357 6.50 15.84 -23.61
N ASP A 358 7.58 16.45 -24.11
CA ASP A 358 7.68 17.90 -24.30
C ASP A 358 8.55 18.32 -25.49
N GLU A 359 8.46 19.59 -25.90
CA GLU A 359 9.26 20.13 -26.99
C GLU A 359 10.76 20.18 -26.66
N LYS A 360 11.13 20.32 -25.39
CA LYS A 360 12.53 20.41 -24.98
C LYS A 360 13.22 19.10 -25.28
N ILE A 361 12.63 17.96 -24.90
CA ILE A 361 13.22 16.64 -25.13
C ILE A 361 13.23 16.30 -26.62
N ALA A 362 12.17 16.64 -27.37
CA ALA A 362 12.13 16.52 -28.82
C ALA A 362 13.29 17.29 -29.50
N ASN A 363 13.48 18.56 -29.13
CA ASN A 363 14.54 19.40 -29.66
C ASN A 363 15.96 18.89 -29.29
N HIS A 364 16.11 18.29 -28.11
CA HIS A 364 17.39 17.67 -27.71
C HIS A 364 17.66 16.40 -28.50
N LEU A 365 16.65 15.56 -28.72
CA LEU A 365 16.74 14.37 -29.57
C LEU A 365 17.12 14.75 -31.00
N ASP A 366 16.41 15.69 -31.62
CA ASP A 366 16.67 16.16 -32.99
C ASP A 366 18.12 16.61 -33.18
N ARG A 367 18.60 17.54 -32.33
CA ARG A 367 19.99 18.02 -32.37
C ARG A 367 21.00 16.90 -32.17
N ALA A 368 20.72 15.97 -31.26
CA ALA A 368 21.64 14.88 -30.97
C ALA A 368 21.70 13.88 -32.14
N VAL A 369 20.57 13.52 -32.75
CA VAL A 369 20.50 12.68 -33.95
C VAL A 369 21.29 13.32 -35.09
N ALA A 370 21.07 14.62 -35.34
CA ALA A 370 21.82 15.38 -36.33
C ALA A 370 23.34 15.34 -36.07
N SER A 371 23.75 15.57 -34.81
CA SER A 371 25.17 15.61 -34.44
C SER A 371 25.89 14.26 -34.59
N ILE A 372 25.16 13.16 -34.46
CA ILE A 372 25.70 11.79 -34.60
C ILE A 372 25.71 11.35 -36.07
N GLY A 373 24.87 11.97 -36.92
CA GLY A 373 24.78 11.64 -38.34
C GLY A 373 24.07 10.31 -38.60
N ARG A 374 23.15 9.89 -37.72
CA ARG A 374 22.33 8.68 -37.92
C ARG A 374 21.03 9.02 -38.68
N LYS A 375 20.36 8.00 -39.21
CA LYS A 375 19.03 8.13 -39.84
C LYS A 375 18.02 8.74 -38.86
N PRO A 376 16.95 9.40 -39.35
CA PRO A 376 15.90 9.94 -38.51
C PRO A 376 15.39 8.90 -37.50
N LEU A 377 15.26 9.32 -36.25
CA LEU A 377 14.85 8.44 -35.16
C LEU A 377 13.34 8.43 -35.04
N LYS A 378 12.74 7.24 -35.06
CA LYS A 378 11.30 7.08 -34.80
C LYS A 378 10.96 7.50 -33.39
N VAL A 379 9.91 8.30 -33.24
CA VAL A 379 9.43 8.76 -31.94
C VAL A 379 7.93 8.61 -31.81
N LEU A 380 7.49 8.26 -30.61
CA LEU A 380 6.08 8.39 -30.19
C LEU A 380 5.98 9.49 -29.13
N ILE A 381 4.85 10.20 -29.17
CA ILE A 381 4.51 11.18 -28.15
C ILE A 381 3.80 10.48 -27.00
N GLN A 382 4.33 10.63 -25.80
CA GLN A 382 3.70 10.11 -24.59
C GLN A 382 2.58 11.05 -24.13
N VAL A 383 1.35 10.54 -24.07
CA VAL A 383 0.17 11.26 -23.61
C VAL A 383 -0.25 10.76 -22.23
N ASN A 384 -0.49 11.69 -21.31
CA ASN A 384 -1.05 11.39 -20.00
C ASN A 384 -2.58 11.23 -20.09
N THR A 385 -3.07 10.04 -20.41
CA THR A 385 -4.52 9.78 -20.51
C THR A 385 -5.21 9.62 -19.17
N SER A 386 -4.46 9.61 -18.06
CA SER A 386 -5.00 9.26 -16.75
C SER A 386 -5.61 10.43 -15.97
N GLY A 387 -5.37 11.66 -16.41
CA GLY A 387 -5.79 12.89 -15.72
C GLY A 387 -5.05 13.18 -14.40
N GLU A 388 -4.07 12.36 -14.01
CA GLU A 388 -3.21 12.63 -12.85
C GLU A 388 -2.05 13.52 -13.28
N THR A 389 -2.02 14.79 -12.83
CA THR A 389 -0.97 15.77 -13.16
C THR A 389 0.45 15.36 -12.74
N SER A 390 0.58 14.32 -11.91
CA SER A 390 1.85 13.75 -11.46
C SER A 390 2.49 12.78 -12.45
N LYS A 391 1.79 12.39 -13.53
CA LYS A 391 2.29 11.40 -14.48
C LYS A 391 2.98 12.08 -15.66
N SER A 392 4.06 11.44 -16.13
CA SER A 392 4.78 11.86 -17.33
C SER A 392 3.90 11.74 -18.57
N GLY A 393 4.14 12.59 -19.55
CA GLY A 393 3.33 12.69 -20.76
C GLY A 393 2.70 14.08 -20.89
N VAL A 394 2.50 14.49 -22.14
CA VAL A 394 1.75 15.70 -22.46
C VAL A 394 0.28 15.49 -22.11
N GLU A 395 -0.39 16.53 -21.62
CA GLU A 395 -1.84 16.50 -21.46
C GLU A 395 -2.53 16.31 -22.83
N PRO A 396 -3.67 15.61 -22.90
CA PRO A 396 -4.39 15.38 -24.16
C PRO A 396 -4.58 16.65 -25.01
N SER A 397 -4.88 17.79 -24.36
CA SER A 397 -5.05 19.09 -25.02
C SER A 397 -3.78 19.65 -25.66
N GLY A 398 -2.59 19.26 -25.19
CA GLY A 398 -1.30 19.67 -25.74
C GLY A 398 -0.75 18.71 -26.79
N CYS A 399 -1.40 17.57 -27.01
CA CYS A 399 -0.90 16.50 -27.89
C CYS A 399 -0.74 16.98 -29.34
N VAL A 400 -1.70 17.74 -29.86
CA VAL A 400 -1.67 18.23 -31.26
C VAL A 400 -0.50 19.18 -31.50
N GLU A 401 -0.26 20.11 -30.58
CA GLU A 401 0.82 21.09 -30.76
C GLU A 401 2.20 20.44 -30.64
N LEU A 402 2.38 19.51 -29.70
CA LEU A 402 3.62 18.74 -29.61
C LEU A 402 3.84 17.87 -30.87
N ALA A 403 2.79 17.26 -31.41
CA ALA A 403 2.88 16.47 -32.65
C ALA A 403 3.28 17.33 -33.86
N LYS A 404 2.73 18.53 -33.99
CA LYS A 404 3.17 19.50 -35.01
C LYS A 404 4.63 19.89 -34.82
N HIS A 405 5.04 20.17 -33.57
CA HIS A 405 6.41 20.53 -33.27
C HIS A 405 7.40 19.43 -33.67
N VAL A 406 7.09 18.17 -33.33
CA VAL A 406 7.93 17.02 -33.71
C VAL A 406 7.90 16.82 -35.22
N SER A 407 6.73 16.77 -35.85
CA SER A 407 6.59 16.43 -37.27
C SER A 407 7.12 17.50 -38.22
N LEU A 408 7.02 18.78 -37.87
CA LEU A 408 7.38 19.92 -38.74
C LEU A 408 8.68 20.61 -38.31
N GLY A 409 9.00 20.58 -37.01
CA GLY A 409 10.12 21.31 -36.42
C GLY A 409 11.36 20.45 -36.14
N CYS A 410 11.26 19.13 -36.19
CA CYS A 410 12.35 18.21 -35.86
C CYS A 410 12.70 17.30 -37.06
N PRO A 411 13.49 17.77 -38.06
CA PRO A 411 13.73 17.04 -39.31
C PRO A 411 14.53 15.73 -39.13
N ASN A 412 15.18 15.52 -37.99
CA ASN A 412 15.91 14.30 -37.68
C ASN A 412 15.09 13.33 -36.81
N LEU A 413 13.82 13.64 -36.56
CA LEU A 413 12.87 12.75 -35.90
C LEU A 413 11.79 12.33 -36.89
N ASP A 414 11.36 11.09 -36.79
CA ASP A 414 10.25 10.53 -37.56
C ASP A 414 9.07 10.33 -36.61
N PHE A 415 8.04 11.17 -36.73
CA PHE A 415 6.83 11.06 -35.90
C PHE A 415 6.04 9.83 -36.33
N CYS A 416 5.99 8.81 -35.46
CA CYS A 416 5.31 7.54 -35.76
C CYS A 416 3.97 7.38 -35.05
N GLY A 417 3.67 8.18 -34.02
CA GLY A 417 2.39 8.11 -33.32
C GLY A 417 2.42 8.45 -31.84
N LEU A 418 1.53 7.81 -31.07
CA LEU A 418 1.25 8.14 -29.67
C LEU A 418 1.49 6.95 -28.74
N MET A 419 1.86 7.23 -27.50
CA MET A 419 2.08 6.26 -26.44
C MET A 419 1.32 6.69 -25.18
N THR A 420 0.76 5.73 -24.45
CA THR A 420 0.35 5.98 -23.06
C THR A 420 0.72 4.84 -22.14
N ILE A 421 1.05 5.19 -20.90
CA ILE A 421 1.22 4.25 -19.80
C ILE A 421 -0.14 3.81 -19.23
N GLY A 422 -1.18 4.66 -19.34
CA GLY A 422 -2.49 4.42 -18.71
C GLY A 422 -2.45 4.57 -17.18
N MET A 423 -3.27 3.79 -16.47
CA MET A 423 -3.26 3.74 -15.01
C MET A 423 -2.34 2.65 -14.46
N LEU A 424 -1.50 3.02 -13.49
CA LEU A 424 -0.38 2.20 -12.97
C LEU A 424 -0.81 0.97 -12.16
N ASP A 425 -2.05 0.92 -11.68
CA ASP A 425 -2.63 -0.22 -11.00
C ASP A 425 -3.06 -1.34 -11.97
N TYR A 426 -2.66 -1.26 -13.24
CA TYR A 426 -3.03 -2.17 -14.32
C TYR A 426 -4.54 -2.24 -14.54
N THR A 427 -5.28 -1.28 -13.97
CA THR A 427 -6.68 -1.02 -14.27
C THR A 427 -6.75 0.03 -15.38
N SER A 428 -5.93 -0.09 -16.45
CA SER A 428 -6.13 0.78 -17.61
C SER A 428 -7.54 0.55 -18.10
N THR A 429 -8.42 1.49 -17.75
CA THR A 429 -9.81 1.38 -18.09
C THR A 429 -9.95 1.68 -19.59
N PRO A 430 -10.99 1.16 -20.25
CA PRO A 430 -11.25 1.45 -21.67
C PRO A 430 -11.19 2.95 -22.00
N GLU A 431 -11.49 3.83 -21.05
CA GLU A 431 -11.41 5.28 -21.18
C GLU A 431 -10.00 5.77 -21.51
N ASN A 432 -8.94 5.21 -20.92
CA ASN A 432 -7.57 5.63 -21.23
C ASN A 432 -7.20 5.35 -22.69
N PHE A 433 -7.54 4.16 -23.17
CA PHE A 433 -7.29 3.77 -24.56
C PHE A 433 -8.16 4.59 -25.52
N LYS A 434 -9.40 4.88 -25.13
CA LYS A 434 -10.29 5.75 -25.90
C LYS A 434 -9.74 7.18 -25.99
N THR A 435 -9.27 7.77 -24.90
CA THR A 435 -8.64 9.09 -24.92
C THR A 435 -7.40 9.11 -25.82
N LEU A 436 -6.56 8.08 -25.79
CA LEU A 436 -5.40 8.03 -26.70
C LEU A 436 -5.84 7.94 -28.17
N ALA A 437 -6.88 7.15 -28.47
CA ALA A 437 -7.43 7.05 -29.82
C ALA A 437 -8.03 8.38 -30.30
N GLU A 438 -8.74 9.11 -29.43
CA GLU A 438 -9.26 10.45 -29.73
C GLU A 438 -8.11 11.44 -30.02
N CYS A 439 -7.05 11.43 -29.20
CA CYS A 439 -5.84 12.22 -29.47
C CYS A 439 -5.22 11.87 -30.82
N ARG A 440 -5.19 10.58 -31.19
CA ARG A 440 -4.69 10.15 -32.51
C ARG A 440 -5.52 10.76 -33.63
N SER A 441 -6.84 10.68 -33.57
CA SER A 441 -7.71 11.27 -34.59
C SER A 441 -7.49 12.78 -34.75
N GLU A 442 -7.35 13.50 -33.63
CA GLU A 442 -7.07 14.95 -33.65
C GLU A 442 -5.70 15.28 -34.25
N VAL A 443 -4.65 14.53 -33.85
CA VAL A 443 -3.30 14.68 -34.39
C VAL A 443 -3.27 14.38 -35.89
N CYS A 444 -3.87 13.27 -36.31
CA CYS A 444 -3.91 12.87 -37.72
C CYS A 444 -4.60 13.92 -38.58
N LYS A 445 -5.75 14.42 -38.11
CA LYS A 445 -6.48 15.52 -38.77
C LYS A 445 -5.64 16.79 -38.86
N ALA A 446 -4.91 17.14 -37.80
CA ALA A 446 -4.11 18.36 -37.76
C ALA A 446 -2.84 18.27 -38.64
N LEU A 447 -2.26 17.09 -38.79
CA LEU A 447 -1.09 16.84 -39.64
C LEU A 447 -1.45 16.45 -41.08
N GLY A 448 -2.71 16.12 -41.36
CA GLY A 448 -3.15 15.66 -42.68
C GLY A 448 -2.65 14.26 -43.06
N ILE A 449 -2.41 13.41 -42.06
CA ILE A 449 -1.98 12.01 -42.23
C ILE A 449 -3.14 11.05 -41.92
N SER A 450 -3.08 9.81 -42.42
CA SER A 450 -4.11 8.81 -42.09
C SER A 450 -3.83 8.17 -40.72
N GLU A 451 -4.88 7.69 -40.04
CA GLU A 451 -4.73 7.07 -38.72
C GLU A 451 -3.91 5.78 -38.75
N GLU A 452 -3.88 5.09 -39.89
CA GLU A 452 -3.05 3.90 -40.13
C GLU A 452 -1.55 4.21 -40.11
N GLN A 453 -1.16 5.47 -40.36
CA GLN A 453 0.23 5.92 -40.27
C GLN A 453 0.62 6.34 -38.85
N CYS A 454 -0.33 6.39 -37.91
CA CYS A 454 -0.14 6.86 -36.55
C CYS A 454 -0.31 5.70 -35.56
N GLU A 455 0.82 5.13 -35.16
CA GLU A 455 0.90 4.02 -34.22
C GLU A 455 0.33 4.41 -32.84
N LEU A 456 -0.37 3.47 -32.21
CA LEU A 456 -0.77 3.53 -30.80
C LEU A 456 0.05 2.52 -29.99
N SER A 457 0.85 3.02 -29.05
CA SER A 457 1.55 2.22 -28.06
C SER A 457 0.82 2.26 -26.72
N MET A 458 0.03 1.23 -26.48
CA MET A 458 -0.78 1.07 -25.27
C MET A 458 -1.07 -0.41 -25.00
N GLY A 459 -1.20 -0.77 -23.73
CA GLY A 459 -1.35 -2.16 -23.30
C GLY A 459 -0.05 -2.75 -22.74
N MET A 460 -0.17 -3.38 -21.58
CA MET A 460 0.86 -4.03 -20.79
C MET A 460 0.40 -5.45 -20.40
N SER A 461 1.20 -6.18 -19.61
CA SER A 461 0.93 -7.58 -19.26
C SER A 461 -0.50 -7.89 -18.77
N GLY A 462 -1.20 -6.93 -18.15
CA GLY A 462 -2.52 -7.12 -17.56
C GLY A 462 -3.71 -6.70 -18.44
N ASP A 463 -3.48 -5.95 -19.51
CA ASP A 463 -4.55 -5.29 -20.29
C ASP A 463 -4.28 -5.26 -21.80
N PHE A 464 -3.24 -5.95 -22.30
CA PHE A 464 -2.86 -5.88 -23.71
C PHE A 464 -3.89 -6.46 -24.67
N GLU A 465 -4.65 -7.51 -24.31
CA GLU A 465 -5.69 -8.02 -25.19
C GLU A 465 -6.77 -6.97 -25.44
N LEU A 466 -7.22 -6.30 -24.37
CA LEU A 466 -8.18 -5.20 -24.47
C LEU A 466 -7.59 -4.03 -25.26
N ALA A 467 -6.31 -3.70 -25.04
CA ALA A 467 -5.65 -2.65 -25.80
C ALA A 467 -5.61 -2.94 -27.31
N ILE A 468 -5.38 -4.19 -27.71
CA ILE A 468 -5.42 -4.62 -29.12
C ILE A 468 -6.83 -4.45 -29.70
N GLU A 469 -7.86 -4.87 -28.96
CA GLU A 469 -9.28 -4.69 -29.31
C GLU A 469 -9.67 -3.22 -29.44
N MET A 470 -9.01 -2.35 -28.69
CA MET A 470 -9.16 -0.89 -28.74
C MET A 470 -8.23 -0.21 -29.76
N GLY A 471 -7.56 -0.97 -30.63
CA GLY A 471 -6.78 -0.41 -31.74
C GLY A 471 -5.28 -0.23 -31.49
N SER A 472 -4.72 -0.80 -30.41
CA SER A 472 -3.27 -0.75 -30.16
C SER A 472 -2.48 -1.37 -31.31
N THR A 473 -1.32 -0.79 -31.61
CA THR A 473 -0.36 -1.29 -32.61
C THR A 473 0.93 -1.76 -31.95
N ASN A 474 1.20 -1.31 -30.73
CA ASN A 474 2.37 -1.69 -29.94
C ASN A 474 1.91 -2.04 -28.51
N VAL A 475 2.19 -3.26 -28.08
CA VAL A 475 1.93 -3.72 -26.70
C VAL A 475 3.24 -4.00 -25.99
N ARG A 476 3.39 -3.49 -24.75
CA ARG A 476 4.66 -3.48 -24.01
C ARG A 476 4.62 -4.47 -22.86
N ILE A 477 5.17 -5.66 -23.05
CA ILE A 477 4.95 -6.81 -22.17
C ILE A 477 6.25 -7.21 -21.46
N GLY A 478 6.23 -7.21 -20.12
CA GLY A 478 7.40 -7.58 -19.31
C GLY A 478 7.17 -8.84 -18.49
N SER A 479 6.36 -8.73 -17.43
CA SER A 479 6.14 -9.81 -16.45
C SER A 479 5.61 -11.11 -17.06
N THR A 480 4.83 -11.05 -18.14
CA THR A 480 4.32 -12.24 -18.83
C THR A 480 5.45 -13.01 -19.54
N ILE A 481 6.49 -12.32 -20.02
CA ILE A 481 7.64 -12.94 -20.73
C ILE A 481 8.72 -13.37 -19.74
N PHE A 482 9.11 -12.47 -18.84
CA PHE A 482 10.30 -12.63 -18.01
C PHE A 482 10.02 -12.98 -16.54
N GLY A 483 8.75 -13.19 -16.17
CA GLY A 483 8.33 -13.44 -14.80
C GLY A 483 8.43 -12.21 -13.88
N ALA A 484 8.18 -12.42 -12.57
CA ALA A 484 8.20 -11.37 -11.55
C ALA A 484 9.56 -10.67 -11.46
N ARG A 485 9.58 -9.42 -10.96
CA ARG A 485 10.82 -8.64 -10.83
C ARG A 485 11.69 -9.23 -9.73
N GLU A 486 12.97 -9.45 -10.02
CA GLU A 486 13.97 -9.71 -8.98
C GLU A 486 14.44 -8.37 -8.44
N TYR A 487 13.93 -7.99 -7.26
CA TYR A 487 14.54 -6.88 -6.53
C TYR A 487 15.79 -7.44 -5.85
N ALA A 488 16.97 -7.01 -6.29
CA ALA A 488 18.21 -7.30 -5.58
C ALA A 488 18.01 -6.92 -4.11
N LYS A 489 18.12 -7.91 -3.20
CA LYS A 489 18.11 -7.67 -1.76
C LYS A 489 19.22 -6.66 -1.50
N LYS A 490 18.87 -5.45 -1.05
CA LYS A 490 19.84 -4.50 -0.51
C LYS A 490 20.63 -5.25 0.55
N GLN A 491 21.93 -5.45 0.32
CA GLN A 491 22.79 -5.93 1.39
C GLN A 491 22.72 -4.88 2.51
N PRO A 492 22.43 -5.28 3.75
CA PRO A 492 22.53 -4.36 4.86
C PRO A 492 24.00 -3.97 5.00
N ASN A 493 24.27 -2.67 4.84
CA ASN A 493 25.54 -2.07 5.25
C ASN A 493 25.70 -2.14 6.77
#